data_AF-A0A5F2BRL9-F1
#
_entry.id   AF-A0A5F2BRL9-F1
#
_cell.length_a   1.000
_cell.length_b   1.000
_cell.length_c   1.000
_cell.angle_alpha   90.00
_cell.angle_beta   90.00
_cell.angle_gamma   90.00
#
_symmetry.space_group_name_H-M   'P 1'
#
loop_
_entity.id
_entity.type
_entity.pdbx_description
1 polymer ?
#
loop_
_entity_poly.entity_id
_entity_poly.type
_entity_poly.pdbx_seq_one_letter_code
_entity_poly.pdbx_strand_id
1 'polypeptide(L)'
;MEFRSWSDTYIVRFMDRLRTKLFLILLLTSASLLTAQTTPTSAPVSPPANPEENGDVHKKDAATLDKEYYEYYFRTIPDVDALEKAKLEYNLIRSFKLELRRREPSVTQEYLKQIKAASIRYERVQGNSIWMRGIRNQMQHIRFQEYMYIVIYDKYFLYISYEMNPSRYVMEPYQVQLIFQKENPFFIKLPDP
;
A
#
# COMPACT_ATOMS: atom_id res chain seq x y z
N MET A 1 25.29 -36.36 33.41
CA MET A 1 25.23 -34.89 33.23
C MET A 1 26.19 -34.58 32.08
N GLU A 2 25.68 -34.49 30.85
CA GLU A 2 26.51 -34.23 29.67
C GLU A 2 26.34 -32.77 29.25
N PHE A 3 27.42 -32.00 29.33
CA PHE A 3 27.47 -30.63 28.83
C PHE A 3 27.73 -30.67 27.32
N ARG A 4 26.69 -30.39 26.53
CA ARG A 4 26.85 -30.15 25.09
C ARG A 4 27.41 -28.74 24.86
N SER A 5 28.57 -28.68 24.23
CA SER A 5 29.27 -27.44 23.86
C SER A 5 28.42 -26.59 22.92
N TRP A 6 28.28 -25.31 23.25
CA TRP A 6 27.53 -24.32 22.46
C TRP A 6 28.21 -23.97 21.13
N SER A 7 29.45 -24.40 20.90
CA SER A 7 30.20 -24.12 19.66
C SER A 7 29.62 -24.80 18.42
N ASP A 8 29.05 -26.00 18.55
CA ASP A 8 28.68 -26.83 17.40
C ASP A 8 27.40 -26.35 16.69
N THR A 9 26.51 -25.67 17.41
CA THR A 9 25.24 -25.21 16.83
C THR A 9 25.39 -23.96 15.97
N TYR A 10 26.39 -23.12 16.23
CA TYR A 10 26.64 -21.91 15.44
C TYR A 10 27.34 -22.19 14.12
N ILE A 11 28.30 -23.13 14.11
CA ILE A 11 29.07 -23.48 12.91
C ILE A 11 28.18 -24.14 11.85
N VAL A 12 27.30 -25.07 12.27
CA VAL A 12 26.36 -25.75 11.35
C VAL A 12 25.38 -24.76 10.71
N ARG A 13 24.82 -23.83 11.50
CA ARG A 13 23.88 -22.81 11.00
C ARG A 13 24.54 -21.77 10.07
N PHE A 14 25.83 -21.49 10.27
CA PHE A 14 26.58 -20.58 9.40
C PHE A 14 26.90 -21.22 8.04
N MET A 15 27.32 -22.49 8.04
CA MET A 15 27.63 -23.23 6.81
C MET A 15 26.40 -23.49 5.95
N ASP A 16 25.22 -23.71 6.55
CA ASP A 16 23.96 -23.87 5.81
C ASP A 16 23.52 -22.58 5.11
N ARG A 17 23.68 -21.41 5.74
CA ARG A 17 23.36 -20.10 5.16
C ARG A 17 24.31 -19.72 4.02
N LEU A 18 25.58 -20.12 4.11
CA LEU A 18 26.57 -19.87 3.06
C LEU A 18 26.29 -20.76 1.84
N ARG A 19 25.93 -22.03 2.05
CA ARG A 19 25.55 -22.98 0.99
C ARG A 19 24.26 -22.58 0.27
N THR A 20 23.22 -22.15 1.00
CA THR A 20 21.97 -21.68 0.37
C THR A 20 22.17 -20.41 -0.44
N LYS A 21 23.02 -19.47 0.02
CA LYS A 21 23.35 -18.27 -0.75
C LYS A 21 24.16 -18.59 -2.00
N LEU A 22 25.09 -19.55 -1.94
CA LEU A 22 25.84 -19.99 -3.13
C LEU A 22 24.94 -20.65 -4.18
N PHE A 23 23.97 -21.47 -3.74
CA PHE A 23 22.97 -22.09 -4.64
C PHE A 23 22.07 -21.06 -5.33
N LEU A 24 21.66 -19.99 -4.61
CA LEU A 24 20.83 -18.92 -5.17
C LEU A 24 21.58 -18.10 -6.24
N ILE A 25 22.86 -17.82 -6.02
CA ILE A 25 23.69 -17.09 -6.98
C ILE A 25 23.92 -17.92 -8.25
N LEU A 26 24.19 -19.23 -8.11
CA LEU A 26 24.37 -20.14 -9.24
C LEU A 26 23.11 -20.22 -10.13
N LEU A 27 21.92 -20.23 -9.51
CA LEU A 27 20.63 -20.34 -10.20
C LEU A 27 20.21 -19.04 -10.93
N LEU A 28 20.63 -17.87 -10.43
CA LEU A 28 20.43 -16.59 -11.11
C LEU A 28 21.38 -16.39 -12.30
N THR A 29 22.59 -16.95 -12.24
CA THR A 29 23.55 -16.87 -13.37
C THR A 29 23.23 -17.83 -14.53
N SER A 30 22.57 -18.97 -14.27
CA SER A 30 22.16 -19.91 -15.34
C SER A 30 20.91 -19.46 -16.10
N ALA A 31 20.04 -18.65 -15.49
CA ALA A 31 18.88 -18.07 -16.17
C ALA A 31 19.24 -17.00 -17.22
N SER A 32 20.45 -16.42 -17.12
CA SER A 32 20.91 -15.34 -18.01
C SER A 32 21.65 -15.85 -19.26
N LEU A 33 21.82 -17.16 -19.41
CA LEU A 33 22.55 -17.80 -20.53
C LEU A 33 21.64 -18.50 -21.55
N LEU A 34 20.31 -18.40 -21.41
CA LEU A 34 19.32 -19.05 -22.29
C LEU A 34 18.57 -18.08 -23.24
N THR A 35 18.99 -16.82 -23.36
CA THR A 35 18.38 -15.84 -24.30
C THR A 35 19.36 -15.34 -25.35
N ALA A 36 20.24 -16.22 -25.83
CA ALA A 36 21.05 -15.97 -27.00
C ALA A 36 21.06 -17.20 -27.91
N GLN A 37 20.18 -17.21 -28.92
CA GLN A 37 20.45 -17.59 -30.33
C GLN A 37 19.18 -18.03 -31.08
N THR A 38 18.97 -17.38 -32.24
CA THR A 38 18.42 -17.91 -33.52
C THR A 38 16.92 -18.30 -33.55
N THR A 39 16.09 -17.99 -34.55
CA THR A 39 16.25 -17.60 -35.97
C THR A 39 14.88 -17.14 -36.54
N PRO A 40 14.83 -16.52 -37.73
CA PRO A 40 13.62 -15.99 -38.36
C PRO A 40 12.81 -17.09 -39.05
N THR A 41 11.48 -17.08 -38.88
CA THR A 41 10.57 -18.00 -39.58
C THR A 41 10.07 -17.36 -40.87
N SER A 42 10.44 -17.99 -41.98
CA SER A 42 10.02 -17.69 -43.35
C SER A 42 8.69 -18.40 -43.72
N ALA A 43 7.73 -17.60 -44.21
CA ALA A 43 6.75 -17.84 -45.30
C ALA A 43 5.62 -18.89 -45.11
N PRO A 44 4.46 -18.74 -45.81
CA PRO A 44 4.43 -18.93 -47.25
C PRO A 44 3.89 -17.74 -48.07
N VAL A 45 4.41 -17.66 -49.30
CA VAL A 45 4.08 -16.73 -50.37
C VAL A 45 2.86 -17.22 -51.15
N SER A 46 1.99 -16.28 -51.56
CA SER A 46 1.16 -16.38 -52.77
C SER A 46 1.22 -15.01 -53.48
N PRO A 47 1.61 -14.93 -54.78
CA PRO A 47 1.71 -13.68 -55.56
C PRO A 47 0.57 -13.58 -56.62
N PRO A 48 0.50 -12.54 -57.48
CA PRO A 48 0.47 -11.10 -57.22
C PRO A 48 -0.75 -10.42 -57.89
N ALA A 49 -1.18 -9.25 -57.40
CA ALA A 49 -1.99 -8.32 -58.19
C ALA A 49 -1.54 -6.89 -57.91
N ASN A 50 -0.64 -6.40 -58.78
CA ASN A 50 -0.28 -4.99 -58.95
C ASN A 50 -1.39 -4.30 -59.79
N PRO A 51 -1.44 -2.96 -59.94
CA PRO A 51 -0.52 -1.94 -59.41
C PRO A 51 -1.25 -0.68 -58.88
N GLU A 52 -0.48 0.28 -58.37
CA GLU A 52 -0.83 1.70 -58.21
C GLU A 52 -1.72 2.10 -57.01
N GLU A 53 -1.10 2.24 -55.83
CA GLU A 53 -1.35 3.42 -55.00
C GLU A 53 -0.08 3.78 -54.24
N ASN A 54 0.89 4.33 -54.99
CA ASN A 54 2.06 4.98 -54.43
C ASN A 54 1.64 6.37 -53.92
N GLY A 55 0.78 6.37 -52.90
CA GLY A 55 0.25 7.53 -52.20
C GLY A 55 0.82 7.56 -50.79
N ASP A 56 2.11 7.84 -50.68
CA ASP A 56 2.75 8.56 -49.56
C ASP A 56 2.03 8.39 -48.19
N VAL A 57 1.99 7.16 -47.65
CA VAL A 57 1.38 6.85 -46.33
C VAL A 57 2.07 7.62 -45.19
N HIS A 58 3.23 8.20 -45.47
CA HIS A 58 4.01 9.05 -44.57
C HIS A 58 3.57 10.54 -44.56
N LYS A 59 2.55 10.93 -45.34
CA LYS A 59 1.91 12.26 -45.29
C LYS A 59 0.63 12.31 -44.45
N LYS A 60 0.37 11.32 -43.60
CA LYS A 60 -0.53 11.54 -42.46
C LYS A 60 0.26 12.30 -41.41
N ASP A 61 0.28 13.62 -41.59
CA ASP A 61 0.71 14.67 -40.67
C ASP A 61 1.48 14.18 -39.43
N ALA A 62 2.80 14.34 -39.41
CA ALA A 62 3.63 14.04 -38.24
C ALA A 62 3.09 14.72 -36.96
N ALA A 63 2.47 15.90 -37.09
CA ALA A 63 1.78 16.60 -36.02
C ALA A 63 0.56 15.84 -35.44
N THR A 64 -0.11 15.01 -36.24
CA THR A 64 -1.23 14.16 -35.83
C THR A 64 -0.74 12.93 -35.07
N LEU A 65 0.39 12.35 -35.47
CA LEU A 65 1.05 11.26 -34.72
C LEU A 65 1.59 11.75 -33.37
N ASP A 66 2.21 12.93 -33.33
CA ASP A 66 2.65 13.56 -32.08
C ASP A 66 1.46 13.81 -31.15
N LYS A 67 0.35 14.33 -31.69
CA LYS A 67 -0.88 14.55 -30.93
C LYS A 67 -1.45 13.24 -30.37
N GLU A 68 -1.53 12.19 -31.16
CA GLU A 68 -1.99 10.86 -30.71
C GLU A 68 -1.08 10.27 -29.64
N TYR A 69 0.23 10.42 -29.78
CA TYR A 69 1.21 10.02 -28.76
C TYR A 69 1.04 10.79 -27.45
N TYR A 70 0.90 12.12 -27.51
CA TYR A 70 0.69 12.94 -26.32
C TYR A 70 -0.66 12.64 -25.66
N GLU A 71 -1.73 12.47 -26.42
CA GLU A 71 -3.03 12.06 -25.89
C GLU A 71 -2.94 10.67 -25.22
N TYR A 72 -2.25 9.71 -25.83
CA TYR A 72 -2.02 8.40 -25.23
C TYR A 72 -1.20 8.50 -23.96
N TYR A 73 -0.13 9.30 -23.95
CA TYR A 73 0.70 9.54 -22.77
C TYR A 73 -0.12 10.14 -21.62
N PHE A 74 -0.91 11.20 -21.86
CA PHE A 74 -1.77 11.78 -20.83
C PHE A 74 -2.88 10.85 -20.35
N ARG A 75 -3.42 9.99 -21.22
CA ARG A 75 -4.41 8.98 -20.83
C ARG A 75 -3.81 7.81 -20.03
N THR A 76 -2.51 7.59 -20.14
CA THR A 76 -1.79 6.46 -19.50
C THR A 76 -1.00 6.88 -18.27
N ILE A 77 -0.86 8.18 -17.99
CA ILE A 77 -0.31 8.66 -16.72
C ILE A 77 -1.23 8.14 -15.59
N PRO A 78 -0.71 7.31 -14.67
CA PRO A 78 -1.51 6.83 -13.57
C PRO A 78 -1.87 7.99 -12.63
N ASP A 79 -3.12 8.02 -12.18
CA ASP A 79 -3.55 8.93 -11.13
C ASP A 79 -2.92 8.49 -9.79
N VAL A 80 -1.71 8.99 -9.54
CA VAL A 80 -0.91 8.67 -8.34
C VAL A 80 -1.65 9.11 -7.08
N ASP A 81 -2.35 10.25 -7.11
CA ASP A 81 -3.05 10.80 -5.96
C ASP A 81 -4.25 9.93 -5.56
N ALA A 82 -5.04 9.49 -6.55
CA ALA A 82 -6.13 8.55 -6.30
C ALA A 82 -5.61 7.21 -5.75
N LEU A 83 -4.48 6.72 -6.26
CA LEU A 83 -3.85 5.50 -5.78
C LEU A 83 -3.35 5.64 -4.34
N GLU A 84 -2.65 6.73 -4.04
CA GLU A 84 -2.13 7.02 -2.70
C GLU A 84 -3.26 7.18 -1.68
N LYS A 85 -4.34 7.86 -2.06
CA LYS A 85 -5.56 7.97 -1.24
C LYS A 85 -6.20 6.60 -0.99
N ALA A 86 -6.35 5.77 -2.02
CA ALA A 86 -6.92 4.44 -1.89
C ALA A 86 -6.09 3.54 -0.96
N LYS A 87 -4.75 3.62 -1.04
CA LYS A 87 -3.85 2.90 -0.15
C LYS A 87 -3.98 3.36 1.30
N LEU A 88 -4.03 4.66 1.53
CA LEU A 88 -4.27 5.23 2.86
C LEU A 88 -5.59 4.71 3.44
N GLU A 89 -6.68 4.84 2.69
CA GLU A 89 -8.01 4.40 3.12
C GLU A 89 -8.06 2.90 3.39
N TYR A 90 -7.41 2.09 2.55
CA TYR A 90 -7.27 0.65 2.78
C TYR A 90 -6.59 0.36 4.12
N ASN A 91 -5.45 0.98 4.40
CA ASN A 91 -4.70 0.79 5.64
C ASN A 91 -5.54 1.19 6.86
N LEU A 92 -6.16 2.37 6.83
CA LEU A 92 -6.98 2.88 7.92
C LEU A 92 -8.18 1.95 8.19
N ILE A 93 -8.91 1.55 7.15
CA ILE A 93 -10.08 0.68 7.28
C ILE A 93 -9.69 -0.72 7.77
N ARG A 94 -8.60 -1.29 7.25
CA ARG A 94 -8.09 -2.60 7.67
C ARG A 94 -7.78 -2.58 9.17
N SER A 95 -7.01 -1.60 9.63
CA SER A 95 -6.66 -1.43 11.03
C SER A 95 -7.88 -1.18 11.90
N PHE A 96 -8.82 -0.36 11.43
CA PHE A 96 -10.04 -0.05 12.16
C PHE A 96 -10.91 -1.28 12.39
N LYS A 97 -11.16 -2.07 11.34
CA LYS A 97 -11.94 -3.32 11.45
C LYS A 97 -11.28 -4.32 12.39
N LEU A 98 -9.96 -4.47 12.29
CA LEU A 98 -9.20 -5.40 13.13
C LEU A 98 -9.30 -5.00 14.60
N GLU A 99 -9.15 -3.71 14.90
CA GLU A 99 -9.20 -3.21 16.27
C GLU A 99 -10.61 -3.27 16.86
N LEU A 100 -11.64 -2.95 16.08
CA LEU A 100 -13.02 -3.10 16.53
C LEU A 100 -13.34 -4.55 16.86
N ARG A 101 -12.97 -5.50 15.99
CA ARG A 101 -13.20 -6.92 16.25
C ARG A 101 -12.49 -7.41 17.52
N ARG A 102 -11.32 -6.83 17.82
CA ARG A 102 -10.54 -7.17 19.02
C ARG A 102 -11.17 -6.65 20.31
N ARG A 103 -11.72 -5.44 20.29
CA ARG A 103 -12.25 -4.78 21.51
C ARG A 103 -13.74 -5.01 21.73
N GLU A 104 -14.51 -5.10 20.65
CA GLU A 104 -15.97 -5.23 20.67
C GLU A 104 -16.39 -6.52 19.95
N PRO A 105 -16.33 -7.68 20.64
CA PRO A 105 -16.74 -8.96 20.06
C PRO A 105 -18.24 -9.04 19.76
N SER A 106 -19.03 -8.09 20.29
CA SER A 106 -20.46 -7.91 20.01
C SER A 106 -20.74 -7.42 18.58
N VAL A 107 -19.73 -6.86 17.90
CA VAL A 107 -19.87 -6.31 16.56
C VAL A 107 -19.98 -7.45 15.54
N THR A 108 -21.07 -7.46 14.78
CA THR A 108 -21.33 -8.47 13.74
C THR A 108 -20.45 -8.26 12.51
N GLN A 109 -20.22 -9.35 11.77
CA GLN A 109 -19.46 -9.29 10.51
C GLN A 109 -20.16 -8.41 9.46
N GLU A 110 -21.49 -8.37 9.48
CA GLU A 110 -22.33 -7.55 8.62
C GLU A 110 -22.06 -6.06 8.86
N TYR A 111 -21.93 -5.64 10.12
CA TYR A 111 -21.55 -4.29 10.48
C TYR A 111 -20.15 -3.94 9.96
N LEU A 112 -19.17 -4.83 10.13
CA LEU A 112 -17.82 -4.62 9.61
C LEU A 112 -17.76 -4.50 8.09
N LYS A 113 -18.69 -5.11 7.34
CA LYS A 113 -18.78 -4.97 5.87
C LYS A 113 -19.28 -3.58 5.45
N GLN A 114 -20.01 -2.86 6.31
CA GLN A 114 -20.53 -1.52 6.03
C GLN A 114 -19.45 -0.43 6.17
N ILE A 115 -18.35 -0.72 6.87
CA ILE A 115 -17.20 0.17 7.00
C ILE A 115 -16.42 0.17 5.66
N LYS A 116 -16.56 1.25 4.90
CA LYS A 116 -15.98 1.49 3.58
C LYS A 116 -15.41 2.91 3.53
N ALA A 117 -14.60 3.21 2.52
CA ALA A 117 -14.00 4.53 2.33
C ALA A 117 -15.01 5.68 2.41
N ALA A 118 -16.17 5.52 1.76
CA ALA A 118 -17.22 6.54 1.74
C ALA A 118 -17.95 6.73 3.09
N SER A 119 -17.89 5.77 4.02
CA SER A 119 -18.63 5.83 5.27
C SER A 119 -17.78 6.25 6.47
N ILE A 120 -16.44 6.18 6.35
CA ILE A 120 -15.53 6.64 7.38
C ILE A 120 -15.15 8.11 7.18
N ARG A 121 -14.91 8.81 8.28
CA ARG A 121 -14.23 10.11 8.27
C ARG A 121 -12.87 9.93 8.91
N TYR A 122 -11.84 10.52 8.31
CA TYR A 122 -10.51 10.48 8.89
C TYR A 122 -9.78 11.80 8.70
N GLU A 123 -8.90 12.10 9.64
CA GLU A 123 -8.10 13.33 9.64
C GLU A 123 -6.66 12.98 10.01
N ARG A 124 -5.69 13.57 9.30
CA ARG A 124 -4.28 13.49 9.70
C ARG A 124 -4.06 14.38 10.91
N VAL A 125 -3.53 13.79 11.97
CA VAL A 125 -3.30 14.47 13.23
C VAL A 125 -1.88 15.00 13.29
N GLN A 126 -1.75 16.30 13.52
CA GLN A 126 -0.47 16.95 13.77
C GLN A 126 -0.23 17.08 15.27
N GLY A 127 1.03 17.21 15.70
CA GLY A 127 1.39 17.28 17.12
C GLY A 127 0.73 18.42 17.91
N ASN A 128 0.32 19.49 17.23
CA ASN A 128 -0.39 20.65 17.77
C ASN A 128 -1.93 20.57 17.63
N SER A 129 -2.48 19.50 17.06
CA SER A 129 -3.92 19.34 16.84
C SER A 129 -4.69 19.25 18.16
N ILE A 130 -5.96 19.69 18.13
CA ILE A 130 -6.90 19.59 19.26
C ILE A 130 -7.01 18.16 19.79
N TRP A 131 -6.94 17.18 18.88
CA TRP A 131 -6.96 15.75 19.22
C TRP A 131 -5.78 15.39 20.12
N MET A 132 -4.58 15.89 19.81
CA MET A 132 -3.35 15.55 20.54
C MET A 132 -3.32 16.12 21.94
N ARG A 133 -3.92 17.30 22.15
CA ARG A 133 -4.02 17.90 23.49
C ARG A 133 -4.84 17.00 24.42
N GLY A 134 -6.00 16.51 23.96
CA GLY A 134 -6.83 15.58 24.72
C GLY A 134 -6.16 14.23 24.93
N ILE A 135 -5.62 13.64 23.85
CA ILE A 135 -4.97 12.33 23.87
C ILE A 135 -3.75 12.33 24.80
N ARG A 136 -2.90 13.36 24.77
CA ARG A 136 -1.72 13.45 25.64
C ARG A 136 -2.09 13.45 27.12
N ASN A 137 -3.17 14.16 27.47
CA ASN A 137 -3.61 14.27 28.85
C ASN A 137 -4.22 12.96 29.36
N GLN A 138 -4.99 12.27 28.52
CA GLN A 138 -5.73 11.06 28.91
C GLN A 138 -4.91 9.76 28.72
N MET A 139 -4.01 9.73 27.75
CA MET A 139 -3.31 8.53 27.30
C MET A 139 -1.81 8.79 27.12
N GLN A 140 -1.13 8.97 28.25
CA GLN A 140 0.30 9.32 28.33
C GLN A 140 1.25 8.28 27.72
N HIS A 141 0.78 7.04 27.51
CA HIS A 141 1.57 5.95 26.91
C HIS A 141 1.58 5.99 25.37
N ILE A 142 0.79 6.85 24.74
CA ILE A 142 0.78 6.99 23.28
C ILE A 142 2.04 7.70 22.82
N ARG A 143 2.74 7.08 21.87
CA ARG A 143 3.89 7.69 21.23
C ARG A 143 3.43 8.47 20.01
N PHE A 144 3.96 9.68 19.87
CA PHE A 144 3.67 10.54 18.75
C PHE A 144 4.58 10.19 17.57
N GLN A 145 3.96 10.02 16.41
CA GLN A 145 4.64 9.70 15.16
C GLN A 145 4.36 10.78 14.12
N GLU A 146 5.08 10.76 13.01
CA GLU A 146 4.84 11.71 11.91
C GLU A 146 3.50 11.44 11.20
N TYR A 147 3.11 10.16 11.12
CA TYR A 147 1.92 9.70 10.41
C TYR A 147 0.87 9.22 11.41
N MET A 148 0.13 10.16 11.97
CA MET A 148 -0.96 9.91 12.92
C MET A 148 -2.31 10.27 12.29
N TYR A 149 -3.34 9.49 12.58
CA TYR A 149 -4.68 9.65 12.03
C TYR A 149 -5.74 9.39 13.10
N ILE A 150 -6.79 10.21 13.12
CA ILE A 150 -8.06 9.87 13.79
C ILE A 150 -9.00 9.33 12.72
N VAL A 151 -9.59 8.17 12.98
CA VAL A 151 -10.64 7.56 12.15
C VAL A 151 -11.93 7.49 12.96
N ILE A 152 -13.02 7.97 12.36
CA ILE A 152 -14.33 8.09 12.98
C ILE A 152 -15.33 7.32 12.12
N TYR A 153 -16.04 6.39 12.76
CA TYR A 153 -17.18 5.69 12.15
C TYR A 153 -18.26 5.46 13.20
N ASP A 154 -19.46 5.95 12.90
CA ASP A 154 -20.62 5.93 13.82
C ASP A 154 -20.26 6.45 15.22
N LYS A 155 -20.23 5.57 16.23
CA LYS A 155 -19.90 5.90 17.63
C LYS A 155 -18.44 5.71 18.01
N TYR A 156 -17.59 5.20 17.11
CA TYR A 156 -16.23 4.78 17.40
C TYR A 156 -15.20 5.78 16.89
N PHE A 157 -14.25 6.11 17.76
CA PHE A 157 -13.13 7.01 17.49
C PHE A 157 -11.82 6.26 17.72
N LEU A 158 -11.01 6.14 16.68
CA LEU A 158 -9.78 5.37 16.70
C LEU A 158 -8.58 6.24 16.35
N TYR A 159 -7.57 6.22 17.20
CA TYR A 159 -6.24 6.74 16.90
C TYR A 159 -5.43 5.64 16.23
N ILE A 160 -4.81 5.95 15.10
CA ILE A 160 -3.87 5.09 14.39
C ILE A 160 -2.60 5.88 14.11
N SER A 161 -1.45 5.26 14.33
CA SER A 161 -0.14 5.82 13.95
C SER A 161 0.68 4.83 13.14
N TYR A 162 1.54 5.36 12.28
CA TYR A 162 2.45 4.61 11.42
C TYR A 162 3.87 5.16 11.53
N GLU A 163 4.88 4.30 11.39
CA GLU A 163 6.31 4.71 11.36
C GLU A 163 6.70 5.32 10.00
N MET A 164 6.01 4.94 8.94
CA MET A 164 6.25 5.40 7.57
C MET A 164 4.95 5.88 6.93
N ASN A 165 5.05 6.55 5.77
CA ASN A 165 3.90 7.10 5.07
C ASN A 165 2.91 6.00 4.62
N PRO A 166 1.70 5.92 5.21
CA PRO A 166 0.71 4.90 4.90
C PRO A 166 -0.01 5.12 3.56
N SER A 167 0.15 6.27 2.91
CA SER A 167 -0.36 6.48 1.55
C SER A 167 0.51 5.80 0.49
N ARG A 168 1.79 5.59 0.79
CA ARG A 168 2.74 4.98 -0.17
C ARG A 168 2.76 3.45 -0.10
N TYR A 169 2.61 2.91 1.10
CA TYR A 169 2.81 1.49 1.40
C TYR A 169 1.61 0.89 2.12
N VAL A 170 1.26 -0.34 1.80
CA VAL A 170 0.34 -1.14 2.62
C VAL A 170 1.11 -1.68 3.81
N MET A 171 0.70 -1.33 5.02
CA MET A 171 1.47 -1.68 6.22
C MET A 171 0.61 -1.80 7.47
N GLU A 172 1.23 -2.41 8.47
CA GLU A 172 0.62 -2.50 9.79
C GLU A 172 0.89 -1.21 10.58
N PRO A 173 -0.10 -0.79 11.39
CA PRO A 173 0.06 0.40 12.21
C PRO A 173 1.08 0.15 13.33
N TYR A 174 1.84 1.19 13.66
CA TYR A 174 2.75 1.20 14.81
C TYR A 174 1.98 1.07 16.12
N GLN A 175 0.91 1.86 16.25
CA GLN A 175 0.05 1.87 17.42
C GLN A 175 -1.38 2.18 16.99
N VAL A 176 -2.33 1.43 17.57
CA VAL A 176 -3.77 1.65 17.40
C VAL A 176 -4.41 1.70 18.78
N GLN A 177 -5.23 2.72 19.00
CA GLN A 177 -5.95 2.88 20.25
C GLN A 177 -7.38 3.38 20.02
N LEU A 178 -8.35 2.65 20.58
CA LEU A 178 -9.73 3.13 20.67
C LEU A 178 -9.81 4.22 21.74
N ILE A 179 -10.19 5.42 21.31
CA ILE A 179 -10.22 6.63 22.13
C ILE A 179 -11.59 6.77 22.78
N PHE A 180 -12.67 6.60 22.02
CA PHE A 180 -14.03 6.76 22.52
C PHE A 180 -15.03 5.81 21.86
N GLN A 181 -15.98 5.36 22.68
CA GLN A 181 -17.32 4.95 22.29
C GLN A 181 -18.26 6.07 22.76
N LYS A 182 -19.13 6.58 21.89
CA LYS A 182 -20.05 7.74 22.11
C LYS A 182 -20.91 7.70 23.39
N GLU A 183 -20.85 6.63 24.18
CA GLU A 183 -21.44 6.54 25.51
C GLU A 183 -20.63 7.29 26.59
N ASN A 184 -19.44 7.83 26.29
CA ASN A 184 -18.66 8.61 27.25
C ASN A 184 -19.17 10.08 27.31
N PRO A 185 -19.71 10.57 28.44
CA PRO A 185 -20.47 11.82 28.54
C PRO A 185 -19.55 13.05 28.62
N PHE A 186 -18.75 13.31 27.59
CA PHE A 186 -18.09 14.60 27.44
C PHE A 186 -19.05 15.60 26.78
N PHE A 187 -20.05 16.05 27.53
CA PHE A 187 -20.78 17.28 27.22
C PHE A 187 -19.82 18.46 27.44
N ILE A 188 -19.13 18.88 26.39
CA ILE A 188 -18.52 20.20 26.38
C ILE A 188 -19.68 21.18 26.22
N LYS A 189 -20.21 21.69 27.34
CA LYS A 189 -21.03 22.90 27.31
C LYS A 189 -20.11 24.03 26.87
N LEU A 190 -20.24 24.49 25.62
CA LEU A 190 -19.66 25.78 25.25
C LEU A 190 -20.38 26.85 26.08
N PRO A 191 -19.67 27.86 26.63
CA PRO A 191 -20.34 29.00 27.23
C PRO A 191 -21.17 29.72 26.17
N ASP A 192 -22.37 30.13 26.54
CA ASP A 192 -23.27 30.91 25.67
C ASP A 192 -22.60 32.24 25.26
N PRO A 193 -22.93 32.77 24.06
CA PRO A 193 -22.27 33.92 23.44
C PRO A 193 -22.32 35.21 24.25
#